data_AF-A0A838F1F5-F1
#
_entry.id   AF-A0A838F1F5-F1
#
_cell.length_a   1.000
_cell.length_b   1.000
_cell.length_c   1.000
_cell.angle_alpha   90.00
_cell.angle_beta   90.00
_cell.angle_gamma   90.00
#
_symmetry.space_group_name_H-M   'P 1'
#
loop_
_entity.id
_entity.type
_entity.pdbx_description
1 polymer ?
#
loop_
_entity_poly.entity_id
_entity_poly.type
_entity_poly.pdbx_seq_one_letter_code
_entity_poly.pdbx_strand_id
1 'polypeptide(L)' 'MKKIILASKSPRRQELLKTLGLDYTLLLPDADESYPKDLKLRLVPEYLSAKKAEGIKMKLQADEVIIA' A
#
# COMPACT_ATOMS: atom_id res chain seq x y z
N MET A 1 -5.47 6.82 18.67
CA MET A 1 -4.68 7.06 17.44
C MET A 1 -4.88 5.88 16.52
N LYS A 2 -5.04 6.09 15.21
CA LYS A 2 -5.18 4.98 14.27
C LYS A 2 -3.82 4.36 13.96
N LYS A 3 -3.74 3.04 13.83
CA LYS A 3 -2.52 2.32 13.46
C LYS A 3 -2.29 2.42 11.96
N ILE A 4 -1.04 2.69 11.55
CA ILE A 4 -0.68 2.80 10.14
C ILE A 4 -0.17 1.45 9.66
N ILE A 5 -0.75 0.96 8.57
CA ILE A 5 -0.33 -0.24 7.85
C ILE A 5 0.29 0.19 6.52
N LEU A 6 1.57 -0.09 6.33
CA LEU A 6 2.28 0.15 5.08
C LEU A 6 2.19 -1.10 4.19
N ALA A 7 1.43 -0.97 3.11
CA ALA A 7 1.15 -1.98 2.10
C ALA A 7 2.10 -1.92 0.89
N SER A 8 3.33 -1.45 1.10
CA SER A 8 4.27 -1.15 0.01
C SER A 8 5.65 -1.74 0.26
N LYS A 9 6.13 -2.52 -0.72
CA LYS A 9 7.51 -3.02 -0.79
C LYS A 9 8.55 -1.94 -1.15
N SER A 10 8.11 -0.71 -1.49
CA SER A 10 9.03 0.36 -1.89
C SER A 10 9.87 0.87 -0.70
N PRO A 11 11.22 0.76 -0.75
CA PRO A 11 12.09 1.29 0.30
C PRO A 11 11.91 2.79 0.50
N ARG A 12 11.71 3.53 -0.60
CA ARG A 12 11.48 4.98 -0.56
C ARG A 12 10.26 5.38 0.26
N ARG A 13 9.18 4.60 0.22
CA ARG A 13 7.97 4.89 1.04
C ARG A 13 8.20 4.62 2.52
N GLN A 14 8.98 3.58 2.84
CA GLN A 14 9.39 3.27 4.21
C GLN A 14 10.25 4.39 4.79
N GLU A 15 11.20 4.91 4.01
CA GLU A 15 12.04 6.04 4.40
C GLU A 15 11.21 7.30 4.61
N LEU A 16 10.29 7.64 3.71
CA LEU A 16 9.42 8.82 3.86
C LEU A 16 8.60 8.78 5.15
N LEU A 17 7.95 7.64 5.45
CA LEU A 17 7.16 7.51 6.68
C LEU A 17 8.04 7.59 7.94
N LYS A 18 9.25 7.02 7.87
CA LYS A 18 10.23 7.12 8.96
C LYS A 18 10.71 8.56 9.18
N THR A 19 10.98 9.31 8.11
CA THR A 19 11.36 10.73 8.19
C THR A 19 10.23 11.59 8.75
N LEU A 20 8.97 11.23 8.50
CA LEU A 20 7.80 11.88 9.10
C LEU A 20 7.59 11.52 10.58
N GLY A 21 8.39 10.61 11.14
CA GLY A 21 8.27 10.17 12.54
C GLY A 21 7.01 9.36 12.81
N LEU A 22 6.45 8.69 11.79
CA LEU A 22 5.24 7.88 11.92
C LEU A 22 5.58 6.43 12.21
N ASP A 23 4.99 5.88 13.27
CA ASP A 23 5.00 4.44 13.51
C ASP A 23 4.06 3.72 12.54
N TYR A 24 4.57 2.67 11.89
CA TYR A 24 3.79 1.85 10.97
C TYR A 24 4.17 0.38 11.05
N THR A 25 3.23 -0.49 10.69
CA THR A 25 3.45 -1.92 10.51
C THR A 25 3.48 -2.26 9.02
N LEU A 26 4.45 -3.06 8.61
CA LEU A 26 4.55 -3.54 7.23
C LEU A 26 3.63 -4.74 7.04
N LEU A 27 2.67 -4.63 6.13
CA LEU A 27 1.80 -5.73 5.74
C LEU A 27 1.82 -5.85 4.23
N LEU A 28 2.58 -6.82 3.73
CA LEU A 28 2.75 -7.05 2.30
C LEU A 28 1.75 -8.12 1.84
N PRO A 29 0.73 -7.76 1.07
CA PRO A 29 -0.10 -8.77 0.43
C PRO A 29 0.71 -9.46 -0.66
N ASP A 30 0.39 -10.72 -0.92
CA ASP A 30 0.80 -11.44 -2.13
C ASP A 30 0.00 -10.89 -3.32
N ALA A 31 0.14 -9.59 -3.57
CA ALA A 31 -0.52 -8.89 -4.65
C ALA A 31 0.31 -9.08 -5.91
N ASP A 32 -0.20 -9.90 -6.82
CA ASP A 32 0.26 -9.99 -8.20
C ASP A 32 0.33 -8.57 -8.82
N GLU A 33 1.53 -8.10 -9.18
CA GLU A 33 1.75 -6.77 -9.74
C GLU A 33 1.45 -6.71 -11.25
N SER A 34 0.74 -7.71 -11.79
CA SER A 34 0.24 -7.67 -13.15
C SER A 34 -0.89 -6.64 -13.29
N TYR A 35 -0.80 -5.87 -14.37
CA TYR A 35 -1.79 -4.89 -14.81
C TYR A 35 -2.16 -5.14 -16.28
N PRO A 36 -3.36 -4.71 -16.72
CA PRO A 36 -3.78 -4.87 -18.11
C PRO A 36 -2.82 -4.19 -19.08
N LYS A 37 -2.48 -4.85 -20.20
CA LYS A 37 -1.55 -4.30 -21.21
C LYS A 37 -2.06 -3.03 -21.87
N ASP A 38 -3.38 -2.89 -21.99
CA ASP A 38 -4.06 -1.71 -22.54
C ASP A 38 -4.20 -0.55 -21.52
N LEU A 39 -3.79 -0.77 -20.26
CA LEU A 39 -3.82 0.29 -19.26
C LEU A 39 -2.78 1.35 -19.60
N LYS A 40 -3.21 2.62 -19.71
CA LYS A 40 -2.31 3.74 -19.90
C LYS A 40 -1.25 3.73 -18.80
N LEU A 41 0.04 3.76 -19.17
CA LEU A 41 1.17 3.68 -18.23
C LEU A 41 1.07 4.66 -17.05
N ARG A 42 0.50 5.85 -17.28
CA ARG A 42 0.25 6.85 -16.23
C ARG A 42 -0.71 6.40 -15.13
N LEU A 43 -1.60 5.44 -15.42
CA LEU A 43 -2.60 4.90 -14.49
C LEU A 43 -2.11 3.64 -13.78
N VAL A 44 -1.02 3.03 -14.25
CA VAL A 44 -0.46 1.81 -13.66
C VAL A 44 -0.14 1.99 -12.17
N PRO A 45 0.48 3.10 -11.70
CA PRO A 45 0.75 3.28 -10.28
C PRO A 45 -0.52 3.31 -9.42
N GLU A 46 -1.57 3.98 -9.89
CA GLU A 46 -2.86 4.07 -9.20
C GLU A 46 -3.55 2.70 -9.15
N TYR A 47 -3.58 1.98 -10.28
CA TYR A 47 -4.14 0.64 -10.37
C TYR A 47 -3.44 -0.34 -9.42
N LEU A 48 -2.11 -0.34 -9.40
CA LEU A 48 -1.33 -1.23 -8.54
C LEU A 48 -1.46 -0.85 -7.06
N SER A 49 -1.56 0.43 -6.73
CA SER A 49 -1.82 0.89 -5.36
C SER A 49 -3.20 0.42 -4.88
N ALA A 50 -4.24 0.57 -5.71
CA ALA A 50 -5.58 0.09 -5.40
C ALA A 50 -5.64 -1.43 -5.22
N LYS A 51 -5.03 -2.20 -6.14
CA LYS A 51 -4.97 -3.67 -6.07
C LYS A 51 -4.30 -4.15 -4.78
N LYS A 52 -3.23 -3.48 -4.33
CA LYS A 52 -2.56 -3.76 -3.05
C LYS A 52 -3.46 -3.47 -1.85
N ALA A 53 -4.11 -2.31 -1.84
CA ALA A 53 -5.02 -1.95 -0.76
C ALA A 53 -6.21 -2.93 -0.67
N GLU A 54 -6.76 -3.36 -1.80
CA GLU A 54 -7.86 -4.31 -1.86
C GLU A 54 -7.49 -5.68 -1.25
N GLY A 55 -6.29 -6.19 -1.54
CA GLY A 55 -5.78 -7.44 -0.96
C GLY A 55 -5.64 -7.45 0.56
N ILE A 56 -5.63 -6.27 1.20
CA ILE A 56 -5.51 -6.10 2.65
C ILE A 56 -6.83 -5.64 3.27
N LYS A 57 -7.74 -5.08 2.49
CA LYS A 57 -9.00 -4.49 2.97
C LYS A 57 -9.81 -5.45 3.85
N MET A 58 -9.82 -6.75 3.54
CA MET A 58 -10.51 -7.76 4.34
C MET A 58 -9.82 -8.08 5.68
N LYS A 59 -8.54 -7.73 5.83
CA LYS A 59 -7.76 -7.90 7.07
C LYS A 59 -7.71 -6.63 7.92
N LEU A 60 -8.24 -5.52 7.42
CA LEU A 60 -8.16 -4.22 8.06
C LEU A 60 -9.12 -4.13 9.25
N GLN A 61 -8.61 -3.70 10.39
CA GLN A 61 -9.44 -3.39 11.56
C GLN A 61 -9.97 -1.96 11.53
N ALA A 62 -11.03 -1.68 12.31
CA ALA A 62 -11.69 -0.38 12.32
C ALA A 62 -10.77 0.78 12.78
N ASP A 63 -9.70 0.50 13.53
CA ASP A 63 -8.73 1.49 13.99
C ASP A 63 -7.47 1.58 13.09
N GLU A 64 -7.44 0.92 11.95
CA GLU A 64 -6.27 0.85 11.07
C GLU A 64 -6.45 1.70 9.80
N VAL A 65 -5.34 2.21 9.27
CA VAL A 65 -5.27 2.96 8.01
C VAL A 65 -4.19 2.34 7.11
N ILE A 66 -4.53 2.10 5.84
CA ILE A 66 -3.59 1.54 4.85
C ILE A 66 -2.95 2.67 4.02
N ILE A 67 -1.63 2.56 3.80
CA ILE A 67 -0.87 3.37 2.83
C ILE A 67 -0.23 2.39 1.82
N ALA A 68 -0.58 2.49 0.53
CA ALA A 68 -0.15 1.58 -0.55
C ALA A 68 0.60 2.27 -1.70
#